data_AF-A0A522PBD0-F1
#
_entry.id   AF-A0A522PBD0-F1
#
_cell.length_a   1.000
_cell.length_b   1.000
_cell.length_c   1.000
_cell.angle_alpha   90.00
_cell.angle_beta   90.00
_cell.angle_gamma   90.00
#
_symmetry.space_group_name_H-M   'P 1'
#
loop_
_entity.id
_entity.type
_entity.pdbx_description
1 polymer ?
#
loop_
_entity_poly.entity_id
_entity_poly.type
_entity_poly.pdbx_seq_one_letter_code
_entity_poly.pdbx_strand_id
1 'polypeptide(L)'
;MKANPYRKRWAAWLPEALEALSKDPPDFRAVMPTMPMPLPLQQVPFAKPVDPRSVSVLTTSGAYDVHVHAPFSASSIIGDATHRILDTWVRNDAIDFAHEHFNQAAARSDLESVLPREAITACGVQLSPRIVSWSGFLLDWPTFIEATIPQIVKQVSVDKPDAALLVPI
;
A
#
# COMPACT_ATOMS: atom_id res chain seq x y z
N MET A 1 -14.47 -7.20 -20.01
CA MET A 1 -13.04 -7.06 -19.65
C MET A 1 -12.32 -8.34 -20.03
N LYS A 2 -11.11 -8.28 -20.59
CA LYS A 2 -10.31 -9.50 -20.84
C LYS A 2 -9.99 -10.15 -19.50
N ALA A 3 -10.11 -11.48 -19.39
CA ALA A 3 -9.75 -12.22 -18.19
C ALA A 3 -8.28 -11.94 -17.83
N ASN A 4 -8.03 -11.52 -16.59
CA ASN A 4 -6.67 -11.27 -16.11
C ASN A 4 -5.92 -12.62 -16.01
N PRO A 5 -4.89 -12.87 -16.83
CA PRO A 5 -4.14 -14.13 -16.78
C PRO A 5 -3.47 -14.35 -15.41
N TYR A 6 -3.18 -13.29 -14.65
CA TYR A 6 -2.64 -13.39 -13.31
C TYR A 6 -3.66 -13.92 -12.31
N ARG A 7 -4.93 -13.49 -12.40
CA ARG A 7 -6.01 -14.01 -11.56
C ARG A 7 -6.16 -15.53 -11.73
N LYS A 8 -6.08 -16.03 -12.96
CA LYS A 8 -6.18 -17.48 -13.22
C LYS A 8 -5.01 -18.25 -12.58
N ARG A 9 -3.78 -17.75 -12.71
CA ARG A 9 -2.58 -18.38 -12.11
C ARG A 9 -2.63 -18.33 -10.59
N TRP A 10 -3.00 -17.18 -10.03
CA TRP A 10 -3.19 -17.00 -8.59
C TRP A 10 -4.26 -17.94 -8.04
N ALA A 11 -5.42 -18.05 -8.69
CA ALA A 11 -6.50 -18.93 -8.24
C ALA A 11 -6.12 -20.42 -8.28
N ALA A 12 -5.25 -20.82 -9.22
CA ALA A 12 -4.73 -22.19 -9.29
C ALA A 12 -3.66 -22.46 -8.22
N TRP A 13 -2.86 -21.47 -7.86
CA TRP A 13 -1.81 -21.55 -6.84
C TRP A 13 -2.37 -21.51 -5.41
N LEU A 14 -3.42 -20.72 -5.18
CA LEU A 14 -3.92 -20.40 -3.84
C LEU A 14 -4.26 -21.64 -2.98
N PRO A 15 -4.93 -22.71 -3.47
CA PRO A 15 -5.26 -23.85 -2.62
C PRO A 15 -4.02 -24.52 -2.01
N GLU A 16 -2.99 -24.78 -2.82
CA GLU A 16 -1.73 -25.37 -2.35
C GLU A 16 -0.98 -24.41 -1.41
N ALA A 17 -0.98 -23.12 -1.73
CA ALA A 17 -0.40 -22.10 -0.86
C ALA A 17 -1.08 -22.07 0.52
N LEU A 18 -2.42 -22.14 0.56
CA LEU A 18 -3.19 -22.13 1.80
C LEU A 18 -2.89 -23.33 2.69
N GLU A 19 -2.55 -24.51 2.16
CA GLU A 19 -2.12 -25.66 2.97
C GLU A 19 -0.86 -25.35 3.79
N ALA A 20 0.11 -24.67 3.17
CA ALA A 20 1.35 -24.28 3.84
C ALA A 20 1.17 -23.05 4.74
N LEU A 21 0.36 -22.06 4.32
CA LEU A 21 0.10 -20.86 5.11
C LEU A 21 -0.77 -21.16 6.34
N SER A 22 -1.68 -22.14 6.29
CA SER A 22 -2.58 -22.45 7.42
C SER A 22 -1.89 -23.17 8.59
N LYS A 23 -0.57 -23.45 8.48
CA LYS A 23 0.24 -24.00 9.57
C LYS A 23 0.45 -22.95 10.67
N ASP A 24 0.85 -23.40 11.86
CA ASP A 24 1.21 -22.53 12.98
C ASP A 24 2.68 -22.79 13.39
N PRO A 25 3.63 -21.88 13.07
CA PRO A 25 3.44 -20.63 12.30
C PRO A 25 3.25 -20.88 10.79
N PRO A 26 2.66 -19.92 10.04
CA PRO A 26 2.53 -20.00 8.59
C PRO A 26 3.88 -20.19 7.87
N ASP A 27 3.94 -21.11 6.91
CA ASP A 27 5.18 -21.41 6.17
C ASP A 27 5.34 -20.51 4.93
N PHE A 28 5.57 -19.21 5.18
CA PHE A 28 5.82 -18.24 4.11
C PHE A 28 7.05 -18.60 3.26
N ARG A 29 8.04 -19.29 3.82
CA ARG A 29 9.27 -19.66 3.10
C ARG A 29 9.00 -20.67 1.99
N ALA A 30 8.09 -21.62 2.22
CA ALA A 30 7.67 -22.56 1.19
C ALA A 30 6.82 -21.90 0.09
N VAL A 31 6.00 -20.91 0.48
CA VAL A 31 4.96 -20.34 -0.38
C VAL A 31 5.46 -19.20 -1.26
N MET A 32 6.30 -18.31 -0.72
CA MET A 32 6.70 -17.11 -1.47
C MET A 32 7.43 -17.38 -2.80
N PRO A 33 8.34 -18.38 -2.90
CA PRO A 33 9.03 -18.66 -4.16
C PRO A 33 8.11 -19.16 -5.28
N THR A 34 6.94 -19.72 -4.95
CA THR A 34 6.01 -20.30 -5.93
C THR A 34 4.89 -19.33 -6.32
N MET A 35 4.81 -18.17 -5.65
CA MET A 35 3.75 -17.19 -5.89
C MET A 35 3.77 -16.71 -7.36
N PRO A 36 2.62 -16.73 -8.06
CA PRO A 36 2.54 -16.31 -9.46
C PRO A 36 2.59 -14.79 -9.56
N MET A 37 3.81 -14.24 -9.52
CA MET A 37 4.06 -12.80 -9.65
C MET A 37 3.59 -12.26 -11.01
N PRO A 38 3.11 -11.00 -11.07
CA PRO A 38 2.94 -10.31 -12.33
C PRO A 38 4.27 -10.24 -13.08
N LEU A 39 4.22 -10.24 -14.42
CA LEU A 39 5.44 -10.07 -15.21
C LEU A 39 6.07 -8.72 -14.90
N PRO A 40 7.40 -8.61 -14.85
CA PRO A 40 8.08 -7.33 -14.74
C PRO A 40 7.55 -6.38 -15.81
N LEU A 41 7.12 -5.19 -15.38
CA LEU A 41 6.76 -4.14 -16.32
C LEU A 41 8.04 -3.57 -16.93
N GLN A 42 7.96 -3.19 -18.21
CA GLN A 42 9.04 -2.42 -18.83
C GLN A 42 9.19 -1.12 -18.04
N GLN A 43 10.33 -0.95 -17.40
CA GLN A 43 10.68 0.30 -16.76
C GLN A 43 10.98 1.33 -17.84
N VAL A 44 10.18 2.39 -17.88
CA VAL A 44 10.43 3.54 -18.74
C VAL A 44 11.05 4.62 -17.84
N PRO A 45 12.32 5.00 -18.05
CA PRO A 45 12.92 6.08 -17.29
C PRO A 45 12.08 7.35 -17.39
N PHE A 46 11.81 7.98 -16.26
CA PHE A 46 11.15 9.28 -16.27
C PHE A 46 12.16 10.32 -16.80
N ALA A 47 11.87 10.88 -17.99
CA ALA A 47 12.83 11.71 -18.72
C ALA A 47 12.59 13.22 -18.58
N LYS A 48 11.56 13.65 -17.83
CA LYS A 48 11.27 15.07 -17.63
C LYS A 48 11.94 15.57 -16.34
N PRO A 49 12.38 16.84 -16.28
CA PRO A 49 12.73 17.46 -15.01
C PRO A 49 11.56 17.36 -14.03
N VAL A 50 11.84 16.97 -12.80
CA VAL A 50 10.86 16.89 -11.72
C VAL A 50 11.12 18.08 -10.79
N ASP A 51 10.27 19.09 -10.89
CA ASP A 51 10.18 20.22 -9.96
C ASP A 51 8.73 20.29 -9.45
N PRO A 52 8.31 19.34 -8.60
CA PRO A 52 6.92 19.19 -8.23
C PRO A 52 6.57 20.27 -7.21
N ARG A 53 5.54 21.05 -7.50
CA ARG A 53 4.99 22.03 -6.55
C ARG A 53 3.99 21.36 -5.61
N SER A 54 3.39 20.26 -6.05
CA SER A 54 2.47 19.43 -5.26
C SER A 54 2.77 17.93 -5.39
N VAL A 55 2.77 17.22 -4.26
CA VAL A 55 2.99 15.77 -4.19
C VAL A 55 1.85 15.09 -3.43
N SER A 56 1.37 13.96 -3.95
CA SER A 56 0.53 13.02 -3.20
C SER A 56 1.39 11.96 -2.53
N VAL A 57 1.08 11.59 -1.29
CA VAL A 57 1.80 10.54 -0.56
C VAL A 57 1.02 9.24 -0.65
N LEU A 58 1.72 8.18 -1.03
CA LEU A 58 1.24 6.82 -1.09
C LEU A 58 2.13 5.98 -0.19
N THR A 59 1.59 5.25 0.77
CA THR A 59 2.37 4.49 1.76
C THR A 59 1.86 3.05 1.91
N THR A 60 2.78 2.09 2.07
CA THR A 60 2.44 0.68 2.34
C THR A 60 2.45 0.34 3.83
N SER A 61 2.47 1.36 4.69
CA SER A 61 2.56 1.21 6.16
C SER A 61 1.32 0.59 6.82
N GLY A 62 0.18 0.49 6.13
CA GLY A 62 -1.09 0.12 6.75
C GLY A 62 -1.60 1.16 7.76
N ALA A 63 -1.28 2.44 7.53
CA ALA A 63 -1.77 3.56 8.33
C ALA A 63 -3.28 3.77 8.15
N TYR A 64 -3.98 4.03 9.25
CA TYR A 64 -5.40 4.35 9.24
C TYR A 64 -5.73 5.38 10.33
N ASP A 65 -6.78 6.17 10.08
CA ASP A 65 -7.37 7.07 11.08
C ASP A 65 -8.30 6.26 11.99
N VAL A 66 -7.97 6.18 13.28
CA VAL A 66 -8.69 5.37 14.28
C VAL A 66 -10.12 5.84 14.56
N HIS A 67 -10.46 7.07 14.16
CA HIS A 67 -11.79 7.65 14.35
C HIS A 67 -12.69 7.52 13.12
N VAL A 68 -12.10 7.30 11.94
CA VAL A 68 -12.84 7.26 10.67
C VAL A 68 -12.87 5.86 10.07
N HIS A 69 -11.79 5.10 10.23
CA HIS A 69 -11.56 3.87 9.51
C HIS A 69 -11.57 2.65 10.42
N ALA A 70 -12.10 1.54 9.91
CA ALA A 70 -11.74 0.24 10.46
C ALA A 70 -10.26 -0.05 10.17
N PRO A 71 -9.53 -0.69 11.11
CA PRO A 71 -8.17 -1.15 10.86
C PRO A 71 -8.15 -2.11 9.67
N PHE A 72 -6.97 -2.26 9.04
CA PHE A 72 -6.76 -3.34 8.08
C PHE A 72 -6.86 -4.70 8.77
N SER A 73 -7.24 -5.72 8.01
CA SER A 73 -7.25 -7.11 8.48
C SER A 73 -5.81 -7.66 8.55
N ALA A 74 -5.06 -7.22 9.56
CA ALA A 74 -3.64 -7.57 9.71
C ALA A 74 -3.41 -9.08 9.92
N SER A 75 -4.41 -9.77 10.49
CA SER A 75 -4.41 -11.22 10.67
C SER A 75 -4.81 -12.00 9.40
N SER A 76 -5.14 -11.32 8.30
CA SER A 76 -5.47 -11.99 7.04
C SER A 76 -4.25 -12.72 6.49
N ILE A 77 -4.36 -14.03 6.35
CA ILE A 77 -3.28 -14.89 5.85
C ILE A 77 -2.86 -14.59 4.40
N ILE A 78 -3.75 -13.95 3.62
CA ILE A 78 -3.49 -13.49 2.25
C ILE A 78 -3.38 -11.96 2.15
N GLY A 79 -3.36 -11.26 3.28
CA GLY A 79 -3.33 -9.80 3.39
C GLY A 79 -4.68 -9.13 3.18
N ASP A 80 -4.67 -7.81 3.24
CA ASP A 80 -5.84 -6.95 3.05
C ASP A 80 -5.64 -6.13 1.78
N ALA A 81 -6.45 -6.43 0.75
CA ALA A 81 -6.37 -5.74 -0.53
C ALA A 81 -7.06 -4.37 -0.53
N THR A 82 -7.59 -3.87 0.59
CA THR A 82 -8.22 -2.55 0.65
C THR A 82 -7.18 -1.44 0.87
N HIS A 83 -7.64 -0.19 0.83
CA HIS A 83 -6.85 0.99 1.14
C HIS A 83 -7.64 1.94 2.05
N ARG A 84 -6.95 2.91 2.63
CA ARG A 84 -7.49 4.00 3.43
C ARG A 84 -7.03 5.33 2.87
N ILE A 85 -7.85 6.35 3.09
CA ILE A 85 -7.58 7.71 2.65
C ILE A 85 -7.53 8.58 3.89
N LEU A 86 -6.35 9.11 4.19
CA LEU A 86 -6.14 9.99 5.32
C LEU A 86 -6.17 11.42 4.81
N ASP A 87 -6.82 12.31 5.55
CA ASP A 87 -6.60 13.74 5.34
C ASP A 87 -5.16 14.07 5.75
N THR A 88 -4.45 14.86 4.95
CA THR A 88 -3.05 15.21 5.23
C THR A 88 -2.89 15.91 6.58
N TRP A 89 -3.94 16.58 7.05
CA TRP A 89 -3.99 17.32 8.31
C TRP A 89 -4.48 16.47 9.49
N VAL A 90 -4.71 15.17 9.29
CA VAL A 90 -5.07 14.27 10.39
C VAL A 90 -4.02 14.38 11.49
N ARG A 91 -4.49 14.43 12.74
CA ARG A 91 -3.59 14.57 13.89
C ARG A 91 -2.80 13.28 14.08
N ASN A 92 -1.56 13.41 14.53
CA ASN A 92 -0.66 12.28 14.76
C ASN A 92 -1.26 11.25 15.73
N ASP A 93 -1.95 11.72 16.76
CA ASP A 93 -2.59 10.89 17.78
C ASP A 93 -3.86 10.17 17.29
N ALA A 94 -4.34 10.48 16.08
CA ALA A 94 -5.44 9.79 15.43
C ALA A 94 -4.96 8.73 14.42
N ILE A 95 -3.65 8.58 14.19
CA ILE A 95 -3.10 7.60 13.25
C ILE A 95 -2.58 6.38 14.01
N ASP A 96 -2.99 5.19 13.57
CA ASP A 96 -2.37 3.93 13.98
C ASP A 96 -2.12 3.03 12.77
N PHE A 97 -1.47 1.89 13.00
CA PHE A 97 -1.01 0.96 11.98
C PHE A 97 -1.58 -0.44 12.19
N ALA A 98 -2.12 -1.02 11.13
CA ALA A 98 -2.56 -2.41 11.10
C ALA A 98 -1.78 -3.17 10.01
N HIS A 99 -0.54 -3.52 10.33
CA HIS A 99 0.35 -4.26 9.43
C HIS A 99 1.42 -5.02 10.26
N GLU A 100 1.21 -6.31 10.47
CA GLU A 100 1.98 -7.13 11.43
C GLU A 100 3.42 -7.47 10.97
N HIS A 101 3.76 -7.18 9.72
CA HIS A 101 5.02 -7.63 9.11
C HIS A 101 6.16 -6.60 9.20
N PHE A 102 5.98 -5.50 9.93
CA PHE A 102 7.04 -4.53 10.21
C PHE A 102 7.03 -4.04 11.67
N ASN A 103 8.13 -3.43 12.10
CA ASN A 103 8.22 -2.85 13.45
C ASN A 103 7.41 -1.55 13.56
N GLN A 104 6.14 -1.69 13.94
CA GLN A 104 5.23 -0.55 14.17
C GLN A 104 5.71 0.39 15.29
N ALA A 105 6.57 -0.05 16.22
CA ALA A 105 7.02 0.82 17.31
C ALA A 105 7.84 2.01 16.78
N ALA A 106 8.66 1.79 15.75
CA ALA A 106 9.40 2.85 15.09
C ALA A 106 8.45 3.87 14.44
N ALA A 107 7.48 3.40 13.65
CA ALA A 107 6.49 4.26 13.00
C ALA A 107 5.58 5.00 14.00
N ARG A 108 5.23 4.37 15.13
CA ARG A 108 4.48 5.04 16.21
C ARG A 108 5.31 6.10 16.94
N SER A 109 6.62 5.88 17.07
CA SER A 109 7.53 6.86 17.68
C SER A 109 7.84 8.04 16.75
N ASP A 110 7.85 7.80 15.44
CA ASP A 110 8.12 8.78 14.41
C ASP A 110 7.27 8.49 13.16
N LEU A 111 6.12 9.15 13.07
CA LEU A 111 5.21 9.02 11.93
C LEU A 111 5.84 9.50 10.62
N GLU A 112 6.79 10.45 10.67
CA GLU A 112 7.42 10.99 9.47
C GLU A 112 8.24 9.92 8.73
N SER A 113 8.66 8.86 9.43
CA SER A 113 9.32 7.71 8.81
C SER A 113 8.46 6.96 7.79
N VAL A 114 7.13 7.08 7.88
CA VAL A 114 6.17 6.36 7.02
C VAL A 114 5.12 7.26 6.36
N LEU A 115 4.96 8.49 6.86
CA LEU A 115 4.07 9.55 6.42
C LEU A 115 4.82 10.90 6.45
N PRO A 116 5.77 11.15 5.52
CA PRO A 116 6.74 12.26 5.60
C PRO A 116 6.12 13.63 5.27
N ARG A 117 5.17 14.11 6.08
CA ARG A 117 4.43 15.33 5.79
C ARG A 117 5.27 16.57 6.04
N GLU A 118 5.85 16.67 7.23
CA GLU A 118 6.70 17.81 7.60
C GLU A 118 7.93 17.88 6.70
N ALA A 119 8.57 16.73 6.44
CA ALA A 119 9.73 16.66 5.56
C ALA A 119 9.43 17.18 4.14
N ILE A 120 8.28 16.82 3.56
CA ILE A 120 7.87 17.32 2.24
C ILE A 120 7.63 18.84 2.29
N THR A 121 6.90 19.34 3.28
CA THR A 121 6.61 20.78 3.39
C THR A 121 7.86 21.61 3.64
N ALA A 122 8.85 21.08 4.38
CA ALA A 122 10.13 21.74 4.63
C ALA A 122 10.96 21.91 3.34
N CYS A 123 10.74 21.06 2.33
CA CYS A 123 11.31 21.21 0.99
C CYS A 123 10.59 22.27 0.13
N GLY A 124 9.56 22.94 0.65
CA GLY A 124 8.76 23.91 -0.11
C GLY A 124 7.75 23.26 -1.07
N VAL A 125 7.50 21.96 -0.94
CA VAL A 125 6.56 21.20 -1.76
C VAL A 125 5.23 21.11 -1.03
N GLN A 126 4.13 21.42 -1.73
CA GLN A 126 2.79 21.29 -1.19
C GLN A 126 2.38 19.82 -1.12
N LEU A 127 1.76 19.41 -0.02
CA LEU A 127 1.08 18.12 0.05
C LEU A 127 -0.30 18.20 -0.60
N SER A 128 -0.66 17.15 -1.33
CA SER A 128 -2.06 16.93 -1.70
C SER A 128 -2.93 16.82 -0.45
N PRO A 129 -4.23 17.15 -0.52
CA PRO A 129 -5.13 17.07 0.64
C PRO A 129 -5.26 15.67 1.24
N ARG A 130 -4.93 14.62 0.48
CA ARG A 130 -5.13 13.23 0.85
C ARG A 130 -3.85 12.41 0.72
N ILE A 131 -3.67 11.51 1.67
CA ILE A 131 -2.65 10.47 1.69
C ILE A 131 -3.35 9.12 1.48
N VAL A 132 -2.78 8.29 0.61
CA VAL A 132 -3.27 6.93 0.35
C VAL A 132 -2.44 5.95 1.16
N SER A 133 -3.08 5.09 1.94
CA SER A 133 -2.42 4.01 2.68
C SER A 133 -3.01 2.65 2.37
N TRP A 134 -2.18 1.63 2.29
CA TRP A 134 -2.58 0.22 2.26
C TRP A 134 -1.54 -0.63 3.02
N SER A 135 -1.85 -1.89 3.30
CA SER A 135 -0.89 -2.84 3.89
C SER A 135 0.10 -3.35 2.85
N GLY A 136 1.40 -3.27 3.13
CA GLY A 136 2.45 -3.82 2.28
C GLY A 136 2.39 -5.34 2.14
N PHE A 137 1.91 -6.04 3.18
CA PHE A 137 1.64 -7.47 3.10
C PHE A 137 0.34 -7.75 2.36
N LEU A 138 0.47 -8.35 1.18
CA LEU A 138 -0.63 -8.69 0.29
C LEU A 138 -0.24 -9.89 -0.59
N LEU A 139 -1.05 -10.95 -0.55
CA LEU A 139 -0.95 -12.09 -1.46
C LEU A 139 -2.10 -12.11 -2.47
N ASP A 140 -3.22 -11.42 -2.21
CA ASP A 140 -4.31 -11.21 -3.19
C ASP A 140 -4.03 -10.04 -4.16
N TRP A 141 -2.93 -10.17 -4.91
CA TRP A 141 -2.55 -9.23 -5.96
C TRP A 141 -3.61 -9.06 -7.06
N PRO A 142 -4.36 -10.10 -7.49
CA PRO A 142 -5.41 -9.92 -8.49
C PRO A 142 -6.48 -8.94 -8.04
N THR A 143 -6.98 -9.05 -6.81
CA THR A 143 -7.97 -8.11 -6.28
C THR A 143 -7.37 -6.72 -6.16
N PHE A 144 -6.14 -6.59 -5.65
CA PHE A 144 -5.49 -5.29 -5.54
C PHE A 144 -5.30 -4.60 -6.90
N ILE A 145 -4.83 -5.33 -7.91
CA ILE A 145 -4.62 -4.78 -9.27
C ILE A 145 -5.95 -4.42 -9.94
N GLU A 146 -6.98 -5.26 -9.79
CA GLU A 146 -8.24 -5.09 -10.54
C GLU A 146 -9.23 -4.15 -9.85
N ALA A 147 -9.21 -4.07 -8.52
CA ALA A 147 -10.15 -3.28 -7.74
C ALA A 147 -9.48 -2.07 -7.09
N THR A 148 -8.38 -2.28 -6.37
CA THR A 148 -7.82 -1.28 -5.45
C THR A 148 -6.98 -0.23 -6.18
N ILE A 149 -6.06 -0.64 -7.06
CA ILE A 149 -5.25 0.30 -7.85
C ILE A 149 -6.13 1.27 -8.65
N PRO A 150 -7.18 0.85 -9.38
CA PRO A 150 -8.09 1.79 -10.05
C PRO A 150 -8.77 2.79 -9.11
N GLN A 151 -9.12 2.38 -7.89
CA GLN A 151 -9.71 3.27 -6.88
C GLN A 151 -8.69 4.29 -6.37
N ILE A 152 -7.46 3.84 -6.08
CA ILE A 152 -6.33 4.71 -5.70
C ILE A 152 -6.06 5.73 -6.80
N VAL A 153 -5.91 5.27 -8.06
CA VAL A 153 -5.67 6.15 -9.22
C VAL A 153 -6.78 7.18 -9.36
N LYS A 154 -8.05 6.76 -9.22
CA LYS A 154 -9.20 7.67 -9.28
C LYS A 154 -9.11 8.74 -8.18
N GLN A 155 -8.78 8.37 -6.95
CA GLN A 155 -8.69 9.29 -5.82
C GLN A 155 -7.53 10.26 -5.95
N VAL A 156 -6.32 9.78 -6.27
CA VAL A 156 -5.14 10.63 -6.48
C VAL A 156 -5.36 11.61 -7.64
N SER A 157 -6.04 11.17 -8.70
CA SER A 157 -6.33 12.01 -9.87
C SER A 157 -7.29 13.17 -9.58
N VAL A 158 -8.12 13.09 -8.52
CA VAL A 158 -9.01 14.18 -8.11
C VAL A 158 -8.19 15.38 -7.62
N ASP A 159 -7.13 15.12 -6.88
CA ASP A 159 -6.30 16.15 -6.24
C ASP A 159 -5.25 16.74 -7.19
N LYS A 160 -5.06 16.12 -8.36
CA LYS A 160 -4.16 16.57 -9.44
C LYS A 160 -2.76 16.99 -8.94
N PRO A 161 -2.05 16.14 -8.19
CA PRO A 161 -0.66 16.43 -7.83
C PRO A 161 0.23 16.45 -9.07
N ASP A 162 1.38 17.13 -8.96
CA ASP A 162 2.41 17.09 -10.00
C ASP A 162 3.16 15.76 -9.99
N ALA A 163 3.28 15.14 -8.82
CA ALA A 163 3.94 13.85 -8.63
C ALA A 163 3.35 13.05 -7.45
N ALA A 164 3.73 11.78 -7.35
CA ALA A 164 3.39 10.90 -6.24
C ALA A 164 4.67 10.39 -5.57
N LEU A 165 4.75 10.49 -4.24
CA LEU A 165 5.80 9.86 -3.45
C LEU A 165 5.28 8.53 -2.91
N LEU A 166 5.88 7.43 -3.35
CA LEU A 166 5.66 6.11 -2.79
C LEU A 166 6.64 5.87 -1.63
N VAL A 167 6.10 5.60 -0.45
CA VAL A 167 6.84 5.26 0.78
C VAL A 167 6.62 3.77 1.07
N PRO A 168 7.50 2.88 0.59
CA PRO A 168 7.40 1.45 0.84
C PRO A 168 7.92 1.09 2.24
N ILE A 169 7.17 0.23 2.93
CA ILE A 169 7.37 -0.36 4.26
C ILE A 169 7.15 -1.86 4.13
#